data_AF-A0A9Q9VNC8-F1
#
_entry.id   AF-A0A9Q9VNC8-F1
#
_cell.length_a   1.000
_cell.length_b   1.000
_cell.length_c   1.000
_cell.angle_alpha   90.00
_cell.angle_beta   90.00
_cell.angle_gamma   90.00
#
_symmetry.space_group_name_H-M   'P 1'
#
loop_
_entity.id
_entity.type
_entity.pdbx_description
1 polymer ?
#
loop_
_entity_poly.entity_id
_entity_poly.type
_entity_poly.pdbx_seq_one_letter_code
_entity_poly.pdbx_strand_id
1 'polypeptide(L)'
;MKLFCKLLKTMFLLICLCLWSLAGVFGDEVKSVSVMEGDSVTLNTDDTDLQKNNQILWRFGHNILIAQINRKNNKSRFYDDIADGRFRDRLQLDHQTGSLTITNTKTTDSGLYKVTSTSAQKLFNTFSLTVYAHLPVPVISNDSSQNPSSSSSSQQNCSLVCSVVNVGHVTLSWYKGHSLLSIVLISAAAAGSLLIVPAVVIFCICRKHMDLC
;
A
#
# COMPACT_ATOMS: atom_id res chain seq x y z
N MET A 1 0.03 57.50 6.62
CA MET A 1 0.76 56.71 5.58
C MET A 1 2.09 56.11 6.06
N LYS A 2 3.03 56.89 6.63
CA LYS A 2 4.34 56.36 7.11
C LYS A 2 4.25 55.33 8.25
N LEU A 3 3.30 55.49 9.17
CA LEU A 3 3.06 54.56 10.29
C LEU A 3 2.47 53.22 9.81
N PHE A 4 1.55 53.27 8.85
CA PHE A 4 0.93 52.10 8.22
C PHE A 4 1.95 51.24 7.47
N CYS A 5 2.90 51.87 6.77
CA CYS A 5 3.99 51.20 6.07
C CYS A 5 5.02 50.56 7.04
N LYS A 6 5.26 51.18 8.21
CA LYS A 6 6.08 50.58 9.28
C LYS A 6 5.40 49.35 9.89
N LEU A 7 4.12 49.44 10.22
CA LEU A 7 3.34 48.33 10.78
C LEU A 7 3.29 47.14 9.80
N LEU A 8 3.15 47.40 8.50
CA LEU A 8 3.16 46.36 7.47
C LEU A 8 4.53 45.65 7.35
N LYS A 9 5.64 46.41 7.40
CA LYS A 9 6.99 45.83 7.40
C LYS A 9 7.28 45.00 8.65
N THR A 10 6.89 45.50 9.83
CA THR A 10 7.08 44.77 11.09
C THR A 10 6.25 43.49 11.12
N MET A 11 5.02 43.53 10.62
CA MET A 11 4.15 42.35 10.50
C MET A 11 4.71 41.32 9.52
N PHE A 12 5.25 41.75 8.37
CA PHE A 12 5.90 40.87 7.41
C PHE A 12 7.17 40.19 7.97
N LEU A 13 7.98 40.93 8.74
CA LEU A 13 9.15 40.39 9.44
C LEU A 13 8.76 39.37 10.53
N LEU A 14 7.70 39.64 11.29
CA LEU A 14 7.16 38.67 12.26
C LEU A 14 6.68 37.40 11.57
N ILE A 15 5.95 37.52 10.45
CA ILE A 15 5.49 36.37 9.66
C ILE A 15 6.68 35.54 9.14
N CYS A 16 7.74 36.18 8.62
CA CYS A 16 8.97 35.47 8.21
C CYS A 16 9.65 34.73 9.38
N LEU A 17 9.74 35.36 10.55
CA LEU A 17 10.35 34.74 11.74
C LEU A 17 9.52 33.55 12.26
N CYS A 18 8.18 33.64 12.18
CA CYS A 18 7.28 32.53 12.51
C CYS A 18 7.34 31.39 11.48
N LEU A 19 7.53 31.72 10.20
CA LEU A 19 7.71 30.72 9.13
C LEU A 19 9.04 29.95 9.28
N TRP A 20 10.07 30.59 9.83
CA TRP A 20 11.36 29.93 10.11
C TRP A 20 11.31 29.03 11.34
N SER A 21 10.48 29.33 12.34
CA SER A 21 10.29 28.45 13.51
C SER A 21 9.36 27.25 13.26
N LEU A 22 8.56 27.29 12.19
CA LEU A 22 7.69 26.18 11.77
C LEU A 22 8.39 25.11 10.92
N ALA A 23 9.62 25.35 10.45
CA ALA A 23 10.38 24.40 9.63
C ALA A 23 11.07 23.27 10.43
N GLY A 24 10.68 23.04 11.69
CA GLY A 24 11.42 22.22 12.65
C GLY A 24 10.63 21.10 13.33
N VAL A 25 9.54 20.59 12.74
CA VAL A 25 8.93 19.33 13.19
C VAL A 25 9.21 18.28 12.13
N PHE A 26 10.35 17.61 12.27
CA PHE A 26 10.67 16.41 11.50
C PHE A 26 9.74 15.31 12.00
N GLY A 27 8.53 15.23 11.44
CA GLY A 27 7.66 14.08 11.65
C GLY A 27 8.38 12.84 11.12
N ASP A 28 8.35 11.73 11.88
CA ASP A 28 8.87 10.45 11.42
C ASP A 28 8.22 10.10 10.06
N GLU A 29 8.98 10.26 8.98
CA GLU A 29 8.49 10.04 7.63
C GLU A 29 8.26 8.53 7.42
N VAL A 30 7.01 8.16 7.10
CA VAL A 30 6.64 6.78 6.78
C VAL A 30 6.82 6.55 5.28
N LYS A 31 7.72 5.65 4.91
CA LYS A 31 7.99 5.26 3.53
C LYS A 31 6.96 4.20 3.07
N SER A 32 6.11 4.54 2.12
CA SER A 32 5.13 3.59 1.56
C SER A 32 5.77 2.73 0.47
N VAL A 33 5.58 1.41 0.55
CA VAL A 33 6.06 0.43 -0.44
C VAL A 33 4.90 -0.50 -0.79
N SER A 34 4.75 -0.81 -2.07
CA SER A 34 3.74 -1.77 -2.52
C SER A 34 4.33 -2.83 -3.46
N VAL A 35 3.74 -4.01 -3.43
CA VAL A 35 4.20 -5.19 -4.17
C VAL A 35 3.03 -6.13 -4.44
N MET A 36 3.12 -6.97 -5.48
CA MET A 36 2.14 -8.03 -5.72
C MET A 36 2.48 -9.27 -4.87
N GLU A 37 1.44 -10.01 -4.47
CA GLU A 37 1.58 -11.28 -3.77
C GLU A 37 2.41 -12.27 -4.60
N GLY A 38 3.31 -12.99 -3.96
CA GLY A 38 4.28 -13.89 -4.59
C GLY A 38 5.61 -13.21 -4.95
N ASP A 39 5.63 -11.89 -5.14
CA ASP A 39 6.87 -11.16 -5.45
C ASP A 39 7.71 -10.95 -4.18
N SER A 40 8.96 -10.52 -4.38
CA SER A 40 9.87 -10.14 -3.31
C SER A 40 9.96 -8.62 -3.19
N VAL A 41 10.10 -8.11 -1.96
CA VAL A 41 10.24 -6.68 -1.68
C VAL A 41 11.43 -6.44 -0.77
N THR A 42 12.20 -5.39 -1.06
CA THR A 42 13.32 -4.93 -0.22
C THR A 42 12.95 -3.60 0.44
N LEU A 43 12.97 -3.57 1.76
CA LEU A 43 12.79 -2.35 2.56
C LEU A 43 14.16 -1.72 2.79
N ASN A 44 14.52 -0.79 1.91
CA ASN A 44 15.82 -0.13 1.93
C ASN A 44 15.82 1.12 2.80
N THR A 45 16.75 1.16 3.76
CA THR A 45 16.89 2.27 4.70
C THR A 45 17.58 3.48 4.07
N ASP A 46 18.52 3.27 3.13
CA ASP A 46 19.39 4.29 2.49
C ASP A 46 20.13 5.24 3.46
N ASP A 47 20.09 4.94 4.77
CA ASP A 47 20.69 5.78 5.80
C ASP A 47 22.13 5.35 6.10
N THR A 48 23.08 6.20 5.74
CA THR A 48 24.51 5.98 5.99
C THR A 48 24.87 5.87 7.47
N ASP A 49 24.09 6.49 8.37
CA ASP A 49 24.32 6.36 9.80
C ASP A 49 23.90 4.99 10.30
N LEU A 50 22.88 4.35 9.70
CA LEU A 50 22.52 2.97 10.03
C LEU A 50 23.69 2.02 9.73
N GLN A 51 24.45 2.27 8.66
CA GLN A 51 25.61 1.45 8.29
C GLN A 51 26.75 1.50 9.32
N LYS A 52 26.80 2.55 10.16
CA LYS A 52 27.78 2.65 11.26
C LYS A 52 27.34 1.91 12.53
N ASN A 53 26.07 1.50 12.60
CA ASN A 53 25.52 0.89 13.80
C ASN A 53 25.88 -0.60 13.91
N ASN A 54 26.17 -1.04 15.14
CA ASN A 54 26.58 -2.41 15.41
C ASN A 54 25.42 -3.39 15.50
N GLN A 55 24.22 -2.90 15.85
CA GLN A 55 23.04 -3.73 16.02
C GLN A 55 21.85 -3.08 15.34
N ILE A 56 21.25 -3.79 14.39
CA ILE A 56 20.07 -3.35 13.63
C ILE A 56 18.93 -4.32 13.95
N LEU A 57 17.77 -3.77 14.28
CA LEU A 57 16.57 -4.53 14.64
C LEU A 57 15.42 -4.16 13.72
N TRP A 58 14.83 -5.17 13.10
CA TRP A 58 13.62 -5.05 12.29
C TRP A 58 12.40 -5.53 13.08
N ARG A 59 11.42 -4.65 13.20
CA ARG A 59 10.16 -4.92 13.91
C ARG A 59 8.95 -4.79 13.00
N PHE A 60 8.00 -5.68 13.15
CA PHE A 60 6.72 -5.68 12.46
C PHE A 60 5.57 -5.28 13.40
N GLY A 61 4.61 -4.50 12.89
CA GLY A 61 3.38 -4.12 13.57
C GLY A 61 3.64 -3.47 14.94
N HIS A 62 3.06 -4.06 16.00
CA HIS A 62 3.18 -3.62 17.40
C HIS A 62 4.54 -3.97 18.02
N ASN A 63 5.64 -3.61 17.33
CA ASN A 63 7.02 -3.80 17.79
C ASN A 63 7.50 -5.27 17.94
N ILE A 64 6.91 -6.19 17.17
CA ILE A 64 7.31 -7.60 17.17
C ILE A 64 8.66 -7.73 16.46
N LEU A 65 9.70 -8.22 17.14
CA LEU A 65 11.03 -8.39 16.55
C LEU A 65 11.05 -9.59 15.61
N ILE A 66 11.31 -9.35 14.32
CA ILE A 66 11.28 -10.40 13.27
C ILE A 66 12.67 -10.76 12.77
N ALA A 67 13.61 -9.81 12.79
CA ALA A 67 14.98 -10.05 12.37
C ALA A 67 15.95 -9.09 13.06
N GLN A 68 17.21 -9.52 13.18
CA GLN A 68 18.29 -8.67 13.69
C GLN A 68 19.61 -8.93 12.99
N ILE A 69 20.42 -7.88 12.89
CA ILE A 69 21.83 -7.93 12.49
C ILE A 69 22.68 -7.53 13.70
N ASN A 70 23.70 -8.31 14.00
CA ASN A 70 24.76 -7.95 14.93
C ASN A 70 26.11 -7.98 14.21
N ARG A 71 26.64 -6.80 13.93
CA ARG A 71 27.90 -6.65 13.20
C ARG A 71 29.14 -6.95 14.04
N LYS A 72 29.06 -6.84 15.37
CA LYS A 72 30.21 -7.14 16.25
C LYS A 72 30.65 -8.60 16.15
N ASN A 73 29.70 -9.51 15.93
CA ASN A 73 29.97 -10.94 15.78
C ASN A 73 29.62 -11.48 14.39
N ASN A 74 29.29 -10.58 13.43
CA ASN A 74 28.91 -10.91 12.07
C ASN A 74 27.79 -11.96 11.98
N LYS A 75 26.73 -11.80 12.79
CA LYS A 75 25.59 -12.74 12.83
C LYS A 75 24.27 -12.02 12.56
N SER A 76 23.44 -12.62 11.71
CA SER A 76 22.01 -12.34 11.63
C SER A 76 21.22 -13.34 12.48
N ARG A 77 20.03 -12.94 12.94
CA ARG A 77 19.03 -13.88 13.49
C ARG A 77 17.66 -13.54 12.94
N PHE A 78 16.88 -14.58 12.69
CA PHE A 78 15.47 -14.51 12.32
C PHE A 78 14.65 -15.13 13.44
N TYR A 79 13.48 -14.58 13.71
CA TYR A 79 12.58 -15.06 14.76
C TYR A 79 11.37 -15.72 14.11
N ASP A 80 11.60 -16.90 13.55
CA ASP A 80 10.63 -17.57 12.67
C ASP A 80 9.37 -18.05 13.39
N ASP A 81 9.46 -18.41 14.67
CA ASP A 81 8.31 -18.88 15.47
C ASP A 81 7.44 -17.74 16.03
N ILE A 82 7.78 -16.50 15.72
CA ILE A 82 7.07 -15.30 16.17
C ILE A 82 6.13 -14.80 15.06
N ALA A 83 5.14 -13.97 15.42
CA ALA A 83 4.14 -13.45 14.49
C ALA A 83 3.44 -14.59 13.73
N ASP A 84 3.01 -15.60 14.48
CA ASP A 84 2.30 -16.79 14.01
C ASP A 84 3.05 -17.61 12.95
N GLY A 85 4.38 -17.56 12.95
CA GLY A 85 5.17 -18.30 11.97
C GLY A 85 5.18 -17.66 10.58
N ARG A 86 4.57 -16.48 10.40
CA ARG A 86 4.23 -15.98 9.06
C ARG A 86 5.45 -15.79 8.16
N PHE A 87 6.59 -15.40 8.74
CA PHE A 87 7.80 -15.01 8.03
C PHE A 87 8.83 -16.12 7.89
N ARG A 88 8.52 -17.31 8.39
CA ARG A 88 9.40 -18.46 8.39
C ARG A 88 9.98 -18.72 7.00
N ASP A 89 11.31 -18.82 6.94
CA ASP A 89 12.10 -19.07 5.72
C ASP A 89 11.96 -18.00 4.61
N ARG A 90 11.37 -16.82 4.89
CA ARG A 90 11.08 -15.79 3.87
C ARG A 90 11.83 -14.48 4.07
N LEU A 91 12.54 -14.30 5.18
CA LEU A 91 13.29 -13.09 5.47
C LEU A 91 14.74 -13.23 5.07
N GLN A 92 15.30 -12.18 4.46
CA GLN A 92 16.72 -12.05 4.19
C GLN A 92 17.21 -10.67 4.65
N LEU A 93 18.45 -10.61 5.13
CA LEU A 93 19.07 -9.39 5.62
C LEU A 93 20.34 -9.10 4.84
N ASP A 94 20.46 -7.89 4.31
CA ASP A 94 21.72 -7.37 3.80
C ASP A 94 22.55 -6.84 4.97
N HIS A 95 23.68 -7.49 5.21
CA HIS A 95 24.55 -7.18 6.34
C HIS A 95 25.29 -5.82 6.18
N GLN A 96 25.50 -5.38 4.93
CA GLN A 96 26.16 -4.11 4.60
C GLN A 96 25.19 -2.95 4.76
N THR A 97 24.04 -3.00 4.10
CA THR A 97 23.09 -1.88 4.11
C THR A 97 22.16 -1.90 5.32
N GLY A 98 21.89 -3.07 5.90
CA GLY A 98 20.89 -3.26 6.95
C GLY A 98 19.47 -3.49 6.43
N SER A 99 19.29 -3.57 5.10
CA SER A 99 18.00 -3.73 4.45
C SER A 99 17.38 -5.10 4.72
N LEU A 100 16.05 -5.11 4.85
CA LEU A 100 15.25 -6.33 5.00
C LEU A 100 14.59 -6.67 3.66
N THR A 101 14.78 -7.90 3.20
CA THR A 101 14.06 -8.45 2.05
C THR A 101 13.04 -9.48 2.53
N ILE A 102 11.82 -9.38 2.03
CA ILE A 102 10.75 -10.35 2.26
C ILE A 102 10.46 -11.02 0.92
N THR A 103 10.70 -12.32 0.83
CA THR A 103 10.43 -13.11 -0.39
C THR A 103 9.05 -13.75 -0.33
N ASN A 104 8.48 -14.05 -1.50
CA ASN A 104 7.17 -14.70 -1.63
C ASN A 104 6.14 -14.02 -0.70
N THR A 105 5.98 -12.71 -0.91
CA THR A 105 5.13 -11.87 -0.07
C THR A 105 3.68 -12.33 -0.12
N LYS A 106 2.98 -12.23 1.00
CA LYS A 106 1.56 -12.56 1.12
C LYS A 106 0.79 -11.31 1.48
N THR A 107 -0.50 -11.25 1.15
CA THR A 107 -1.37 -10.14 1.58
C THR A 107 -1.30 -9.86 3.08
N THR A 108 -1.16 -10.92 3.89
CA THR A 108 -0.96 -10.82 5.35
C THR A 108 0.29 -10.04 5.74
N ASP A 109 1.35 -10.01 4.92
CA ASP A 109 2.62 -9.28 5.15
C ASP A 109 2.49 -7.76 5.08
N SER A 110 1.32 -7.27 4.68
CA SER A 110 1.01 -5.85 4.77
C SER A 110 1.06 -5.35 6.22
N GLY A 111 1.59 -4.14 6.40
CA GLY A 111 1.68 -3.50 7.71
C GLY A 111 2.90 -2.61 7.87
N LEU A 112 3.10 -2.14 9.11
CA LEU A 112 4.22 -1.27 9.44
C LEU A 112 5.47 -2.07 9.80
N TYR A 113 6.59 -1.67 9.23
CA TYR A 113 7.91 -2.20 9.53
C TYR A 113 8.79 -1.07 10.06
N LYS A 114 9.46 -1.30 11.19
CA LYS A 114 10.32 -0.30 11.84
C LYS A 114 11.73 -0.84 11.93
N VAL A 115 12.70 -0.04 11.51
CA VAL A 115 14.11 -0.34 11.66
C VAL A 115 14.73 0.59 12.70
N THR A 116 15.35 -0.02 13.70
CA THR A 116 15.92 0.68 14.86
C THR A 116 17.33 0.20 15.12
N SER A 117 18.14 1.04 15.75
CA SER A 117 19.42 0.63 16.31
C SER A 117 19.40 0.71 17.83
N THR A 118 19.84 -0.36 18.48
CA THR A 118 20.02 -0.37 19.94
C THR A 118 21.22 0.47 20.36
N SER A 119 22.27 0.55 19.54
CA SER A 119 23.47 1.35 19.87
C SER A 119 23.21 2.85 19.82
N ALA A 120 22.32 3.30 18.94
CA ALA A 120 21.95 4.71 18.82
C ALA A 120 20.65 5.08 19.55
N GLN A 121 19.92 4.09 20.08
CA GLN A 121 18.55 4.24 20.61
C GLN A 121 17.66 5.07 19.66
N LYS A 122 17.84 4.87 18.35
CA LYS A 122 17.28 5.70 17.28
C LYS A 122 16.40 4.87 16.35
N LEU A 123 15.24 5.42 15.99
CA LEU A 123 14.44 4.97 14.86
C LEU A 123 15.03 5.55 13.58
N PHE A 124 15.32 4.69 12.61
CA PHE A 124 15.89 5.10 11.33
C PHE A 124 14.79 5.34 10.30
N ASN A 125 13.93 4.34 10.11
CA ASN A 125 12.79 4.46 9.21
C ASN A 125 11.61 3.64 9.69
N THR A 126 10.43 4.10 9.26
CA THR A 126 9.19 3.33 9.27
C THR A 126 8.75 3.11 7.83
N PHE A 127 8.45 1.87 7.48
CA PHE A 127 7.90 1.50 6.17
C PHE A 127 6.45 1.05 6.34
N SER A 128 5.59 1.45 5.42
CA SER A 128 4.23 0.92 5.28
C SER A 128 4.18 0.03 4.04
N LEU A 129 4.23 -1.29 4.25
CA LEU A 129 4.16 -2.27 3.17
C LEU A 129 2.69 -2.60 2.87
N THR A 130 2.31 -2.55 1.60
CA THR A 130 1.02 -3.05 1.10
C THR A 130 1.26 -4.14 0.06
N VAL A 131 0.75 -5.34 0.32
CA VAL A 131 0.84 -6.48 -0.61
C VAL A 131 -0.52 -6.70 -1.26
N TYR A 132 -0.56 -6.69 -2.58
CA TYR A 132 -1.78 -6.86 -3.36
C TYR A 132 -1.93 -8.29 -3.87
N ALA A 133 -3.08 -8.92 -3.66
CA ALA A 133 -3.39 -10.20 -4.29
C ALA A 133 -3.58 -10.05 -5.80
N HIS A 134 -3.30 -11.10 -6.56
CA HIS A 134 -3.72 -11.17 -7.95
C HIS A 134 -5.26 -11.23 -8.04
N LEU A 135 -5.83 -10.37 -8.87
CA LEU A 135 -7.27 -10.38 -9.11
C LEU A 135 -7.61 -11.60 -9.99
N PRO A 136 -8.64 -12.39 -9.64
CA PRO A 136 -9.13 -13.39 -10.56
C PRO A 136 -9.67 -12.70 -11.81
N VAL A 137 -9.40 -13.30 -12.97
CA VAL A 137 -9.92 -12.81 -14.26
C VAL A 137 -11.44 -12.66 -14.11
N PRO A 138 -12.01 -11.47 -14.35
CA PRO A 138 -13.44 -11.26 -14.19
C PRO A 138 -14.19 -12.17 -15.16
N VAL A 139 -15.11 -12.97 -14.62
CA VAL A 139 -15.93 -13.87 -15.43
C VAL A 139 -17.15 -13.09 -15.90
N ILE A 140 -17.33 -13.01 -17.21
CA ILE A 140 -18.50 -12.40 -17.84
C ILE A 140 -19.48 -13.52 -18.22
N SER A 141 -20.55 -13.67 -17.44
CA SER A 141 -21.66 -14.60 -17.74
C SER A 141 -22.83 -13.86 -18.38
N ASN A 142 -23.50 -14.52 -19.32
CA ASN A 142 -24.77 -14.06 -19.90
C ASN A 142 -25.91 -14.66 -19.08
N ASP A 143 -26.76 -13.82 -18.49
CA ASP A 143 -27.90 -14.24 -17.67
C ASP A 143 -29.23 -13.97 -18.39
N SER A 144 -29.28 -14.27 -19.69
CA SER A 144 -30.51 -14.18 -20.47
C SER A 144 -31.45 -15.33 -20.08
N SER A 145 -32.58 -15.01 -19.44
CA SER A 145 -33.66 -15.98 -19.20
C SER A 145 -34.27 -16.42 -20.55
N GLN A 146 -33.98 -17.64 -20.99
CA GLN A 146 -34.62 -18.21 -22.18
C GLN A 146 -35.94 -18.88 -21.81
N ASN A 147 -37.05 -18.32 -22.32
CA ASN A 147 -38.22 -19.12 -22.70
C ASN A 147 -38.38 -18.99 -24.22
N PRO A 148 -38.10 -20.04 -25.02
CA PRO A 148 -38.12 -19.96 -26.47
C PRO A 148 -39.53 -20.25 -27.00
N SER A 149 -40.47 -19.33 -26.78
CA SER A 149 -41.78 -19.41 -27.45
C SER A 149 -42.52 -18.08 -27.41
N SER A 150 -42.20 -17.18 -28.35
CA SER A 150 -43.18 -16.40 -29.12
C SER A 150 -42.48 -15.31 -29.94
N SER A 151 -42.80 -15.31 -31.23
CA SER A 151 -42.47 -14.29 -32.22
C SER A 151 -43.19 -12.98 -31.89
N SER A 152 -42.49 -12.03 -31.26
CA SER A 152 -42.84 -10.60 -31.27
C SER A 152 -41.68 -9.78 -30.72
N SER A 153 -41.37 -8.66 -31.36
CA SER A 153 -40.34 -7.70 -31.00
C SER A 153 -40.56 -7.06 -29.62
N SER A 154 -40.18 -7.75 -28.55
CA SER A 154 -40.12 -7.21 -27.20
C SER A 154 -38.72 -7.42 -26.63
N GLN A 155 -38.17 -6.37 -26.03
CA GLN A 155 -36.80 -6.26 -25.54
C GLN A 155 -36.33 -7.53 -24.81
N GLN A 156 -35.49 -8.33 -25.47
CA GLN A 156 -34.72 -9.34 -24.75
C GLN A 156 -33.68 -8.56 -23.94
N ASN A 157 -33.89 -8.45 -22.64
CA ASN A 157 -32.92 -7.83 -21.74
C ASN A 157 -31.67 -8.70 -21.69
N CYS A 158 -30.69 -8.40 -22.55
CA CYS A 158 -29.35 -8.97 -22.51
C CYS A 158 -28.65 -8.48 -21.23
N SER A 159 -28.65 -9.30 -20.16
CA SER A 159 -27.92 -9.02 -18.93
C SER A 159 -26.52 -9.66 -18.99
N LEU A 160 -25.49 -8.83 -18.96
CA LEU A 160 -24.11 -9.28 -18.78
C LEU A 160 -23.70 -9.00 -17.35
N VAL A 161 -23.24 -10.04 -16.65
CA VAL A 161 -22.75 -9.93 -15.28
C VAL A 161 -21.24 -10.07 -15.30
N CYS A 162 -20.53 -9.04 -14.83
CA CYS A 162 -19.08 -9.04 -14.59
C CYS A 162 -18.90 -9.25 -13.09
N SER A 163 -18.47 -10.45 -12.71
CA SER A 163 -18.25 -10.82 -11.30
C SER A 163 -16.77 -11.01 -11.02
N VAL A 164 -16.34 -10.55 -9.85
CA VAL A 164 -15.01 -10.78 -9.28
C VAL A 164 -15.24 -11.34 -7.88
N VAL A 165 -14.68 -12.50 -7.60
CA VAL A 165 -14.79 -13.14 -6.28
C VAL A 165 -13.51 -12.84 -5.50
N ASN A 166 -13.63 -12.60 -4.19
CA ASN A 166 -12.52 -12.55 -3.22
C ASN A 166 -11.57 -11.34 -3.30
N VAL A 167 -12.08 -10.11 -3.16
CA VAL A 167 -11.29 -8.87 -3.23
C VAL A 167 -11.80 -7.78 -2.27
N GLY A 168 -10.87 -7.00 -1.67
CA GLY A 168 -11.19 -5.95 -0.69
C GLY A 168 -11.67 -4.62 -1.30
N HIS A 169 -10.94 -4.08 -2.30
CA HIS A 169 -11.32 -2.86 -3.03
C HIS A 169 -11.08 -3.04 -4.53
N VAL A 170 -12.13 -3.02 -5.34
CA VAL A 170 -12.03 -3.21 -6.80
C VAL A 170 -12.91 -2.21 -7.54
N THR A 171 -12.38 -1.73 -8.66
CA THR A 171 -13.12 -0.91 -9.61
C THR A 171 -13.45 -1.75 -10.84
N LEU A 172 -14.74 -2.03 -11.05
CA LEU A 172 -15.21 -2.67 -12.27
C LEU A 172 -15.52 -1.58 -13.30
N SER A 173 -14.94 -1.68 -14.49
CA SER A 173 -15.20 -0.76 -15.60
C SER A 173 -15.75 -1.53 -16.81
N TRP A 174 -16.91 -1.10 -17.30
CA TRP A 174 -17.55 -1.61 -18.51
C TRP A 174 -17.19 -0.73 -19.70
N TYR A 175 -16.84 -1.35 -20.82
CA TYR A 175 -16.53 -0.65 -22.08
C TYR A 175 -17.34 -1.22 -23.24
N LYS A 176 -17.74 -0.34 -24.17
CA LYS A 176 -18.23 -0.69 -25.51
C LYS A 176 -17.26 -0.11 -26.54
N GLY A 177 -16.45 -0.96 -27.15
CA GLY A 177 -15.36 -0.53 -28.04
C GLY A 177 -14.26 0.23 -27.29
N HIS A 178 -14.12 1.53 -27.57
CA HIS A 178 -13.21 2.46 -26.88
C HIS A 178 -13.93 3.37 -25.86
N SER A 179 -15.26 3.28 -25.77
CA SER A 179 -16.06 4.14 -24.90
C SER A 179 -16.37 3.44 -23.56
N LEU A 180 -16.13 4.14 -22.46
CA LEU A 180 -16.49 3.71 -21.11
C LEU A 180 -18.02 3.82 -20.92
N LEU A 181 -18.66 2.74 -20.47
CA LEU A 181 -20.09 2.66 -20.21
C LEU A 181 -20.45 2.91 -18.75
N SER A 182 -19.76 2.26 -17.83
CA SER A 182 -20.08 2.31 -16.40
C SER A 182 -18.88 1.95 -15.55
N ILE A 183 -18.74 2.62 -14.41
CA ILE A 183 -17.75 2.33 -13.38
C ILE A 183 -18.50 2.01 -12.09
N VAL A 184 -18.16 0.87 -11.47
CA VAL A 184 -18.68 0.47 -10.16
C VAL A 184 -17.51 0.32 -9.19
N LEU A 185 -17.57 1.03 -8.07
CA LEU A 185 -16.61 0.92 -6.97
C LEU A 185 -17.18 -0.06 -5.94
N ILE A 186 -16.46 -1.15 -5.69
CA ILE A 186 -16.80 -2.12 -4.64
C ILE A 186 -15.75 -2.00 -3.55
N SER A 187 -16.15 -1.49 -2.40
CA SER A 187 -15.32 -1.42 -1.19
C SER A 187 -15.96 -2.28 -0.10
N ALA A 188 -15.22 -3.26 0.42
CA ALA A 188 -15.61 -3.94 1.65
C ALA A 188 -15.38 -2.98 2.82
N ALA A 189 -16.46 -2.39 3.34
CA ALA A 189 -16.41 -1.56 4.54
C ALA A 189 -16.18 -2.46 5.77
N ALA A 190 -14.92 -2.65 6.15
CA ALA A 190 -14.60 -3.07 7.52
C ALA A 190 -14.92 -1.89 8.45
N ALA A 191 -15.68 -2.16 9.51
CA ALA A 191 -16.21 -1.18 10.43
C ALA A 191 -15.13 -0.23 10.99
N GLY A 192 -15.38 1.07 10.85
CA GLY A 192 -14.79 2.12 11.69
C GLY A 192 -13.36 2.53 11.35
N SER A 193 -13.21 3.42 10.36
CA SER A 193 -12.30 4.59 10.46
C SER A 193 -12.45 5.47 9.22
N LEU A 194 -12.77 6.74 9.46
CA LEU A 194 -12.77 7.80 8.46
C LEU A 194 -11.30 8.15 8.15
N LEU A 195 -10.72 7.56 7.11
CA LEU A 195 -9.44 7.99 6.56
C LEU A 195 -9.56 8.13 5.05
N ILE A 196 -9.18 9.32 4.57
CA ILE A 196 -8.95 9.63 3.17
C ILE A 196 -7.71 8.81 2.76
N VAL A 197 -7.95 7.58 2.28
CA VAL A 197 -6.92 6.81 1.57
C VAL A 197 -6.83 7.42 0.17
N PRO A 198 -5.65 7.70 -0.39
CA PRO A 198 -5.56 7.99 -1.81
C PRO A 198 -6.09 6.76 -2.54
N ALA A 199 -7.28 6.90 -3.14
CA ALA A 199 -7.94 5.82 -3.85
C ALA A 199 -7.06 5.44 -5.05
N VAL A 200 -6.15 4.49 -4.86
CA VAL A 200 -5.48 3.82 -5.97
C VAL A 200 -6.51 2.86 -6.53
N VAL A 201 -7.25 3.38 -7.51
CA VAL A 201 -8.31 2.71 -8.26
C VAL A 201 -7.68 1.51 -8.99
N ILE A 202 -7.86 0.30 -8.46
CA ILE A 202 -7.46 -0.94 -9.13
C ILE A 202 -8.49 -1.22 -10.23
N PHE A 203 -8.10 -1.01 -11.49
CA PHE A 203 -8.96 -1.19 -12.67
C PHE A 203 -9.06 -2.66 -13.07
N CYS A 204 -10.22 -3.27 -12.84
CA CYS A 204 -10.62 -4.49 -13.54
C CYS A 204 -11.37 -4.09 -14.83
N ILE A 205 -10.80 -4.43 -15.99
CA ILE A 205 -11.39 -4.12 -17.30
C ILE A 205 -12.17 -5.34 -17.80
N CYS A 206 -13.50 -5.25 -17.81
CA CYS A 206 -14.37 -6.23 -18.46
C CYS A 206 -14.51 -5.85 -19.95
N ARG A 207 -13.77 -6.53 -20.85
CA ARG A 207 -13.83 -6.32 -22.30
C ARG A 207 -14.42 -7.55 -22.98
N LYS A 208 -15.69 -7.47 -23.40
CA LYS A 208 -16.28 -8.45 -24.34
C LYS A 208 -16.72 -7.70 -25.58
N HIS A 209 -16.40 -8.25 -26.75
CA HIS A 209 -16.94 -7.76 -28.03
C HIS A 209 -18.47 -8.00 -27.98
N MET A 210 -19.25 -6.93 -28.00
CA MET A 210 -20.72 -6.96 -28.01
C MET A 210 -21.24 -7.46 -29.38
N ASP A 211 -20.89 -8.67 -29.81
CA ASP A 211 -21.40 -9.23 -31.07
C ASP A 211 -22.49 -10.30 -30.88
N LEU A 212 -22.95 -10.52 -29.65
CA LEU A 212 -24.10 -11.38 -29.37
C LEU A 212 -25.12 -10.65 -28.48
N CYS A 213 -25.50 -9.48 -28.98
CA CYS A 213 -26.81 -8.83 -28.95
C CYS A 213 -26.68 -7.81 -30.11
#